data_AF-A0A0S1AZM6-F1
#
_entry.id   AF-A0A0S1AZM6-F1
#
_cell.length_a   1.000
_cell.length_b   1.000
_cell.length_c   1.000
_cell.angle_alpha   90.00
_cell.angle_beta   90.00
_cell.angle_gamma   90.00
#
_symmetry.space_group_name_H-M   'P 1'
#
loop_
_entity.id
_entity.type
_entity.pdbx_description
1 polymer ?
#
loop_
_entity_poly.entity_id
_entity_poly.type
_entity_poly.pdbx_seq_one_letter_code
_entity_poly.pdbx_strand_id
1 'polypeptide(L)'
;MAEWIDQLLVEQKLAPRTIAQYAAGLLYWDMWHRLRYGMPLSLSAAPPTAVSLDAVNAFIDDHLAIAVGGRLRMRMTSTIFDGLREAGYNARVDCVAPATSDWRLLVLQRAHSLSNLRFDRELVRRRKPEIYASWEAERAALGITMALPMSATNTVSALLGVCNDDREGTMDVALILFLCRLTPSQVAQLRFSELAPGTIVLDGEELDAVELTIRDPIGELQTSQPKIRFVGDEATLIKAWGALREDEVIQGREDWFFARKARRNASPALDNVWIARRIRLLAQHAGLADASGRSRVSPQWLRKAYEREWREHSDLVKAARAARVGTRTILRMTRQART
;
A
#
# COMPACT_ATOMS: atom_id res chain seq x y z
N MET A 1 12.74 12.66 24.83
CA MET A 1 11.37 12.53 24.28
C MET A 1 10.42 12.98 25.39
N ALA A 2 9.15 13.29 25.12
CA ALA A 2 8.25 13.73 26.20
C ALA A 2 8.01 12.56 27.17
N GLU A 3 8.09 12.81 28.48
CA GLU A 3 8.09 11.76 29.50
C GLU A 3 6.87 10.82 29.42
N TRP A 4 5.68 11.37 29.16
CA TRP A 4 4.45 10.57 29.01
C TRP A 4 4.47 9.64 27.78
N ILE A 5 5.17 10.03 26.71
CA ILE A 5 5.32 9.21 25.50
C ILE A 5 6.32 8.08 25.77
N ASP A 6 7.41 8.40 26.44
CA ASP A 6 8.39 7.39 26.85
C ASP A 6 7.71 6.35 27.76
N GLN A 7 6.98 6.79 28.79
CA GLN A 7 6.20 5.90 29.67
C GLN A 7 5.19 5.04 28.89
N LEU A 8 4.48 5.62 27.92
CA LEU A 8 3.49 4.90 27.12
C LEU A 8 4.12 3.81 26.22
N LEU A 9 5.34 4.05 25.71
CA LEU A 9 5.96 3.21 24.67
C LEU A 9 7.02 2.23 25.20
N VAL A 10 7.68 2.52 26.33
CA VAL A 10 8.79 1.71 26.88
C VAL A 10 8.38 0.26 27.14
N GLU A 11 7.15 0.02 27.60
CA GLU A 11 6.69 -1.33 27.96
C GLU A 11 6.28 -2.20 26.75
N GLN A 12 6.24 -1.62 25.54
CA GLN A 12 5.57 -2.25 24.39
C GLN A 12 6.44 -3.27 23.63
N LYS A 13 7.71 -3.45 24.00
CA LYS A 13 8.68 -4.34 23.31
C LYS A 13 8.69 -4.18 21.78
N LEU A 14 8.44 -2.97 21.29
CA LEU A 14 8.39 -2.66 19.86
C LEU A 14 9.80 -2.41 19.30
N ALA A 15 9.97 -2.64 17.99
CA ALA A 15 11.21 -2.29 17.32
C ALA A 15 11.52 -0.77 17.45
N PRO A 16 12.79 -0.35 17.61
CA PRO A 16 13.16 1.05 17.84
C PRO A 16 12.60 2.03 16.79
N ARG A 17 12.57 1.60 15.52
CA ARG A 17 11.99 2.39 14.43
C ARG A 17 10.49 2.64 14.63
N THR A 18 9.76 1.63 15.10
CA THR A 18 8.31 1.75 15.37
C THR A 18 8.05 2.67 16.55
N ILE A 19 8.87 2.59 17.60
CA ILE A 19 8.81 3.51 18.75
C ILE A 19 9.04 4.96 18.28
N ALA A 20 10.11 5.21 17.53
CA ALA A 20 10.42 6.55 17.01
C ALA A 20 9.29 7.10 16.12
N GLN A 21 8.69 6.25 15.29
CA GLN A 21 7.52 6.63 14.49
C GLN A 21 6.33 6.99 15.38
N TYR A 22 5.92 6.13 16.31
CA TYR A 22 4.75 6.42 17.16
C TYR A 22 4.97 7.66 18.02
N ALA A 23 6.17 7.83 18.57
CA ALA A 23 6.55 9.02 19.31
C ALA A 23 6.39 10.30 18.47
N ALA A 24 6.87 10.31 17.23
CA ALA A 24 6.72 11.45 16.33
C ALA A 24 5.24 11.77 16.04
N GLY A 25 4.38 10.75 15.94
CA GLY A 25 2.95 10.93 15.74
C GLY A 25 2.25 11.52 16.96
N LEU A 26 2.64 11.09 18.17
CA LEU A 26 2.09 11.59 19.43
C LEU A 26 2.55 13.02 19.73
N LEU A 27 3.82 13.33 19.48
CA LEU A 27 4.33 14.70 19.59
C LEU A 27 3.63 15.66 18.62
N TYR A 28 3.32 15.20 17.40
CA TYR A 28 2.51 15.97 16.47
C TYR A 28 1.11 16.25 17.01
N TRP A 29 0.43 15.23 17.55
CA TRP A 29 -0.89 15.39 18.14
C TRP A 29 -0.88 16.37 19.31
N ASP A 30 0.10 16.27 20.21
CA ASP A 30 0.24 17.19 21.33
C ASP A 30 0.46 18.63 20.87
N MET A 31 1.35 18.85 19.89
CA MET A 31 1.59 20.18 19.34
C MET A 31 0.35 20.75 18.64
N TRP A 32 -0.31 19.97 17.78
CA TRP A 32 -1.54 20.40 17.11
C TRP A 32 -2.64 20.74 18.12
N HIS A 33 -2.80 19.91 19.16
CA HIS A 33 -3.81 20.14 20.19
C HIS A 33 -3.53 21.42 20.99
N ARG A 34 -2.27 21.67 21.35
CA ARG A 34 -1.86 22.92 22.01
C ARG A 34 -2.15 24.15 21.15
N LEU A 35 -1.82 24.09 19.86
CA LEU A 35 -2.06 25.19 18.94
C LEU A 35 -3.56 25.45 18.74
N ARG A 36 -4.40 24.40 18.73
CA ARG A 36 -5.83 24.54 18.48
C ARG A 36 -6.64 24.89 19.73
N TYR A 37 -6.33 24.28 20.87
CA TYR A 37 -7.12 24.36 22.09
C TYR A 37 -6.41 25.11 23.23
N GLY A 38 -5.17 25.56 23.02
CA GLY A 38 -4.38 26.24 24.05
C GLY A 38 -3.92 25.32 25.18
N MET A 39 -4.08 24.00 25.04
CA MET A 39 -3.82 23.04 26.13
C MET A 39 -3.16 21.75 25.62
N PRO A 40 -2.40 21.04 26.48
CA PRO A 40 -1.82 19.73 26.13
C PRO A 40 -2.87 18.72 25.71
N LEU A 41 -2.45 17.69 24.96
CA LEU A 41 -3.31 16.57 24.62
C LEU A 41 -3.79 15.84 25.89
N SER A 42 -5.05 15.45 25.96
CA SER A 42 -5.62 14.74 27.12
C SER A 42 -4.88 13.45 27.52
N LEU A 43 -4.18 12.82 26.56
CA LEU A 43 -3.32 11.66 26.79
C LEU A 43 -2.03 11.98 27.57
N SER A 44 -1.60 13.24 27.62
CA SER A 44 -0.43 13.65 28.40
C SER A 44 -0.76 13.99 29.86
N ALA A 45 -2.03 13.94 30.25
CA ALA A 45 -2.45 14.18 31.63
C ALA A 45 -2.06 13.00 32.55
N ALA A 46 -1.95 13.27 33.86
CA ALA A 46 -1.75 12.25 34.88
C ALA A 46 -2.93 12.32 35.88
N PRO A 47 -3.90 11.38 35.85
CA PRO A 47 -4.00 10.23 34.95
C PRO A 47 -4.40 10.61 33.50
N PRO A 48 -4.05 9.79 32.48
CA PRO A 48 -4.38 10.07 31.09
C PRO A 48 -5.90 9.92 30.87
N THR A 49 -6.46 10.79 30.04
CA THR A 49 -7.89 10.77 29.68
C THR A 49 -8.08 10.64 28.18
N ALA A 50 -9.22 10.10 27.76
CA ALA A 50 -9.52 9.90 26.35
C ALA A 50 -9.63 11.25 25.64
N VAL A 51 -9.05 11.33 24.44
CA VAL A 51 -9.22 12.49 23.56
C VAL A 51 -10.67 12.57 23.13
N SER A 52 -11.26 13.75 23.22
CA SER A 52 -12.67 13.97 22.92
C SER A 52 -12.99 13.70 21.44
N LEU A 53 -14.23 13.32 21.16
CA LEU A 53 -14.71 13.13 19.78
C LEU A 53 -14.62 14.43 18.98
N ASP A 54 -14.84 15.58 19.63
CA ASP A 54 -14.71 16.90 19.02
C ASP A 54 -13.28 17.19 18.59
N ALA A 55 -12.29 16.83 19.40
CA ALA A 55 -10.88 16.95 19.03
C ALA A 55 -10.52 16.04 17.85
N VAL A 56 -11.06 14.81 17.79
CA VAL A 56 -10.86 13.91 16.64
C VAL A 56 -11.51 14.47 15.37
N ASN A 57 -12.73 14.99 15.46
CA ASN A 57 -13.43 15.63 14.33
C ASN A 57 -12.67 16.85 13.82
N ALA A 58 -12.32 17.75 14.73
CA ALA A 58 -11.54 18.93 14.44
C ALA A 58 -10.19 18.61 13.78
N PHE A 59 -9.51 17.56 14.23
CA PHE A 59 -8.29 17.10 13.60
C PHE A 59 -8.54 16.68 12.16
N ILE A 60 -9.58 15.89 11.91
CA ILE A 60 -9.92 15.48 10.55
C ILE A 60 -10.21 16.70 9.70
N ASP A 61 -11.05 17.63 10.18
CA ASP A 61 -11.42 18.85 9.47
C ASP A 61 -10.22 19.72 9.10
N ASP A 62 -9.29 19.91 10.03
CA ASP A 62 -8.04 20.65 9.82
C ASP A 62 -7.13 20.03 8.78
N HIS A 63 -7.17 18.70 8.64
CA HIS A 63 -6.31 17.94 7.75
C HIS A 63 -6.98 17.63 6.41
N LEU A 64 -8.20 18.11 6.17
CA LEU A 64 -8.80 18.09 4.83
C LEU A 64 -8.02 19.03 3.91
N ALA A 65 -7.88 18.64 2.65
CA ALA A 65 -7.23 19.47 1.65
C ALA A 65 -8.14 20.62 1.22
N ILE A 66 -7.54 21.74 0.84
CA ILE A 66 -8.18 22.87 0.16
C ILE A 66 -7.24 23.41 -0.92
N ALA A 67 -7.78 23.87 -2.04
CA ALA A 67 -7.06 24.59 -3.07
C ALA A 67 -6.99 26.09 -2.72
N VAL A 68 -5.76 26.62 -2.55
CA VAL A 68 -5.53 28.04 -2.26
C VAL A 68 -4.35 28.53 -3.10
N GLY A 69 -4.56 29.57 -3.92
CA GLY A 69 -3.51 30.19 -4.72
C GLY A 69 -2.80 29.21 -5.67
N GLY A 70 -3.54 28.28 -6.28
CA GLY A 70 -2.98 27.29 -7.21
C GLY A 70 -2.27 26.10 -6.55
N ARG A 71 -2.32 25.97 -5.22
CA ARG A 71 -1.65 24.90 -4.47
C ARG A 71 -2.61 24.24 -3.48
N LEU A 72 -2.34 22.98 -3.15
CA LEU A 72 -3.02 22.31 -2.04
C LEU A 72 -2.47 22.81 -0.71
N ARG A 73 -3.36 23.09 0.22
CA ARG A 73 -3.05 23.35 1.62
C ARG A 73 -3.95 22.50 2.52
N MET A 74 -3.52 22.22 3.75
CA MET A 74 -4.43 21.73 4.78
C MET A 74 -5.41 22.84 5.17
N ARG A 75 -6.65 22.49 5.51
CA ARG A 75 -7.73 23.43 5.84
C ARG A 75 -7.54 24.20 7.14
N MET A 76 -6.68 23.71 8.03
CA MET A 76 -6.35 24.39 9.29
C MET A 76 -5.98 25.87 9.09
N THR A 77 -6.22 26.69 10.11
CA THR A 77 -5.87 28.11 10.07
C THR A 77 -4.36 28.32 9.92
N SER A 78 -3.95 29.48 9.38
CA SER A 78 -2.52 29.81 9.24
C SER A 78 -1.80 29.76 10.58
N THR A 79 -2.43 30.21 11.67
CA THR A 79 -1.87 30.14 13.02
C THR A 79 -1.49 28.71 13.43
N ILE A 80 -2.37 27.73 13.19
CA ILE A 80 -2.07 26.32 13.51
C ILE A 80 -1.00 25.78 12.57
N PHE A 81 -1.12 26.08 11.27
CA PHE A 81 -0.19 25.60 10.25
C PHE A 81 1.25 26.10 10.47
N ASP A 82 1.40 27.41 10.70
CA ASP A 82 2.69 28.06 10.91
C ASP A 82 3.31 27.63 12.23
N GLY A 83 2.53 27.52 13.31
CA GLY A 83 3.00 26.99 14.59
C GLY A 83 3.49 25.55 14.48
N LEU A 84 2.83 24.71 13.68
CA LEU A 84 3.32 23.35 13.39
C LEU A 84 4.64 23.36 12.62
N ARG A 85 4.80 24.28 11.65
CA ARG A 85 6.05 24.42 10.87
C ARG A 85 7.21 24.91 11.72
N GLU A 86 6.97 25.88 12.60
CA GLU A 86 7.97 26.38 13.56
C GLU A 86 8.43 25.27 14.51
N ALA A 87 7.50 24.40 14.92
CA ALA A 87 7.81 23.18 15.68
C ALA A 87 8.50 22.08 14.84
N GLY A 88 8.81 22.34 13.56
CA GLY A 88 9.52 21.43 12.66
C GLY A 88 8.63 20.42 11.92
N TYR A 89 7.31 20.47 12.10
CA TYR A 89 6.38 19.57 11.40
C TYR A 89 5.96 20.13 10.06
N ASN A 90 5.91 19.27 9.03
CA ASN A 90 5.46 19.66 7.69
C ASN A 90 6.23 20.86 7.08
N ALA A 91 7.46 21.14 7.53
CA ALA A 91 8.23 22.36 7.20
C ALA A 91 8.49 22.59 5.69
N ARG A 92 8.22 21.60 4.83
CA ARG A 92 8.42 21.68 3.38
C ARG A 92 7.16 21.36 2.57
N VAL A 93 6.01 21.15 3.23
CA VAL A 93 4.76 20.75 2.57
C VAL A 93 3.57 21.53 3.10
N ASP A 94 2.80 22.12 2.20
CA ASP A 94 1.60 22.88 2.55
C ASP A 94 0.38 21.98 2.78
N CYS A 95 0.39 20.79 2.17
CA CYS A 95 -0.59 19.73 2.42
C CYS A 95 0.11 18.37 2.48
N VAL A 96 -0.11 17.62 3.56
CA VAL A 96 0.41 16.24 3.67
C VAL A 96 -0.45 15.28 2.87
N ALA A 97 0.13 14.18 2.40
CA ALA A 97 -0.62 13.13 1.73
C ALA A 97 -1.66 12.50 2.70
N PRO A 98 -2.83 12.02 2.21
CA PRO A 98 -3.87 11.42 3.07
C PRO A 98 -3.37 10.27 3.95
N ALA A 99 -2.38 9.51 3.47
CA ALA A 99 -1.75 8.42 4.22
C ALA A 99 -1.03 8.90 5.49
N THR A 100 -0.52 10.15 5.52
CA THR A 100 0.12 10.74 6.70
C THR A 100 -0.91 11.05 7.78
N SER A 101 -2.03 11.68 7.42
CA SER A 101 -3.13 11.97 8.35
C SER A 101 -3.77 10.68 8.86
N ASP A 102 -3.93 9.67 8.00
CA ASP A 102 -4.38 8.33 8.36
C ASP A 102 -3.47 7.66 9.40
N TRP A 103 -2.16 7.70 9.17
CA TRP A 103 -1.20 7.16 10.12
C TRP A 103 -1.25 7.89 11.47
N ARG A 104 -1.44 9.21 11.49
CA ARG A 104 -1.62 9.98 12.74
C ARG A 104 -2.87 9.55 13.51
N LEU A 105 -3.98 9.26 12.81
CA LEU A 105 -5.20 8.71 13.45
C LEU A 105 -4.96 7.31 14.03
N LEU A 106 -4.19 6.47 13.33
CA LEU A 106 -3.81 5.14 13.82
C LEU A 106 -2.94 5.22 15.07
N VAL A 107 -1.97 6.14 15.11
CA VAL A 107 -1.14 6.39 16.30
C VAL A 107 -2.00 6.81 17.49
N LEU A 108 -2.97 7.70 17.27
CA LEU A 108 -3.89 8.11 18.33
C LEU A 108 -4.73 6.94 18.86
N GLN A 109 -5.31 6.14 17.95
CA GLN A 109 -6.06 4.94 18.29
C GLN A 109 -5.21 3.95 19.11
N ARG A 110 -3.94 3.77 18.72
CA ARG A 110 -3.03 2.88 19.43
C ARG A 110 -2.72 3.43 20.82
N ALA A 111 -2.45 4.72 20.97
CA ALA A 111 -2.18 5.32 22.27
C ALA A 111 -3.36 5.15 23.24
N HIS A 112 -4.60 5.36 22.80
CA HIS A 112 -5.78 5.08 23.62
C HIS A 112 -5.83 3.62 24.07
N SER A 113 -5.55 2.68 23.16
CA SER A 113 -5.52 1.26 23.48
C SER A 113 -4.43 0.92 24.51
N LEU A 114 -3.29 1.60 24.49
CA LEU A 114 -2.20 1.39 25.43
C LEU A 114 -2.52 1.95 26.82
N SER A 115 -3.23 3.08 26.87
CA SER A 115 -3.70 3.70 28.11
C SER A 115 -5.01 3.09 28.64
N ASN A 116 -5.51 2.01 28.04
CA ASN A 116 -6.81 1.39 28.36
C ASN A 116 -7.99 2.37 28.32
N LEU A 117 -7.95 3.32 27.37
CA LEU A 117 -8.96 4.34 27.15
C LEU A 117 -9.87 3.97 25.98
N ARG A 118 -11.14 4.37 26.06
CA ARG A 118 -12.09 4.21 24.94
C ARG A 118 -11.70 5.14 23.78
N PHE A 119 -11.82 4.62 22.57
CA PHE A 119 -11.61 5.37 21.33
C PHE A 119 -12.70 5.01 20.33
N ASP A 120 -13.38 6.02 19.78
CA ASP A 120 -14.44 5.80 18.80
C ASP A 120 -13.85 5.49 17.41
N ARG A 121 -13.62 4.19 17.19
CA ARG A 121 -13.13 3.65 15.93
C ARG A 121 -14.14 3.85 14.78
N GLU A 122 -15.43 3.93 15.10
CA GLU A 122 -16.50 4.05 14.12
C GLU A 122 -16.57 5.48 13.56
N LEU A 123 -16.39 6.50 14.41
CA LEU A 123 -16.20 7.88 13.96
C LEU A 123 -15.05 7.98 12.94
N VAL A 124 -13.87 7.48 13.29
CA VAL A 124 -12.70 7.50 12.40
C VAL A 124 -12.98 6.74 11.11
N ARG A 125 -13.61 5.56 11.19
CA ARG A 125 -13.96 4.77 10.00
C ARG A 125 -14.90 5.53 9.06
N ARG A 126 -15.87 6.28 9.58
CA ARG A 126 -16.83 7.07 8.81
C ARG A 126 -16.22 8.32 8.19
N ARG A 127 -15.36 9.03 8.93
CA ARG A 127 -14.82 10.32 8.51
C ARG A 127 -13.49 10.27 7.76
N LYS A 128 -12.66 9.26 8.00
CA LYS A 128 -11.38 9.08 7.29
C LYS A 128 -11.50 9.14 5.75
N PRO A 129 -12.52 8.57 5.09
CA PRO A 129 -12.70 8.70 3.64
C PRO A 129 -12.76 10.15 3.14
N GLU A 130 -13.21 11.10 3.97
CA GLU A 130 -13.30 12.52 3.61
C GLU A 130 -11.93 13.15 3.36
N ILE A 131 -10.89 12.72 4.09
CA ILE A 131 -9.50 13.19 3.86
C ILE A 131 -9.04 12.82 2.44
N TYR A 132 -9.37 11.61 2.01
CA TYR A 132 -9.02 11.12 0.67
C TYR A 132 -9.86 11.83 -0.40
N ALA A 133 -11.18 11.93 -0.19
CA ALA A 133 -12.09 12.59 -1.12
C ALA A 133 -11.77 14.08 -1.32
N SER A 134 -11.50 14.81 -0.23
CA SER A 134 -11.11 16.22 -0.28
C SER A 134 -9.79 16.41 -1.02
N TRP A 135 -8.80 15.54 -0.76
CA TRP A 135 -7.51 15.59 -1.47
C TRP A 135 -7.67 15.36 -2.98
N GLU A 136 -8.51 14.41 -3.39
CA GLU A 136 -8.76 14.12 -4.80
C GLU A 136 -9.53 15.25 -5.49
N ALA A 137 -10.59 15.76 -4.86
CA ALA A 137 -11.42 16.84 -5.39
C ALA A 137 -10.63 18.13 -5.60
N GLU A 138 -9.85 18.57 -4.59
CA GLU A 138 -9.08 19.81 -4.66
C GLU A 138 -7.93 19.73 -5.67
N ARG A 139 -7.33 18.55 -5.84
CA ARG A 139 -6.32 18.34 -6.89
C ARG A 139 -6.94 18.46 -8.28
N ALA A 140 -8.11 17.85 -8.48
CA ALA A 140 -8.83 17.97 -9.73
C ALA A 140 -9.20 19.44 -10.03
N ALA A 141 -9.67 20.19 -9.02
CA ALA A 141 -10.01 21.60 -9.15
C ALA A 141 -8.80 22.49 -9.54
N LEU A 142 -7.60 22.13 -9.09
CA LEU A 142 -6.36 22.81 -9.47
C LEU A 142 -5.87 22.49 -10.89
N GLY A 143 -6.63 21.70 -11.66
CA GLY A 143 -6.16 21.19 -12.94
C GLY A 143 -4.93 20.30 -12.80
N ILE A 144 -4.60 19.90 -11.55
CA ILE A 144 -3.67 18.81 -11.28
C ILE A 144 -4.47 17.56 -11.62
N THR A 145 -4.56 17.30 -12.92
CA THR A 145 -4.92 16.00 -13.41
C THR A 145 -4.05 15.06 -12.60
N MET A 146 -4.70 14.12 -11.89
CA MET A 146 -4.04 12.84 -11.86
C MET A 146 -3.77 12.58 -13.33
N ALA A 147 -2.49 12.63 -13.74
CA ALA A 147 -2.06 11.61 -14.67
C ALA A 147 -2.69 10.37 -14.05
N LEU A 148 -3.78 9.88 -14.66
CA LEU A 148 -4.29 8.56 -14.36
C LEU A 148 -2.98 7.79 -14.30
N PRO A 149 -2.55 7.34 -13.10
CA PRO A 149 -1.29 6.63 -13.00
C PRO A 149 -1.39 5.66 -14.13
N MET A 150 -0.51 5.80 -15.15
CA MET A 150 -0.65 5.12 -16.43
C MET A 150 -1.15 3.73 -16.07
N SER A 151 -2.37 3.35 -16.52
CA SER A 151 -3.16 2.31 -15.84
C SER A 151 -2.25 1.16 -15.42
N ALA A 152 -2.44 0.53 -14.25
CA ALA A 152 -1.61 -0.59 -13.83
C ALA A 152 -1.38 -1.56 -15.01
N THR A 153 -2.41 -1.79 -15.83
CA THR A 153 -2.30 -2.37 -17.18
C THR A 153 -1.24 -1.69 -18.08
N ASN A 154 -1.40 -0.42 -18.47
CA ASN A 154 -0.44 0.29 -19.33
C ASN A 154 0.99 0.35 -18.75
N THR A 155 1.14 0.55 -17.44
CA THR A 155 2.45 0.52 -16.77
C THR A 155 3.07 -0.88 -16.86
N VAL A 156 2.28 -1.93 -16.61
CA VAL A 156 2.73 -3.31 -16.76
C VAL A 156 3.11 -3.58 -18.21
N SER A 157 2.30 -3.20 -19.19
CA SER A 157 2.62 -3.32 -20.62
C SER A 157 3.92 -2.60 -20.97
N ALA A 158 4.15 -1.39 -20.46
CA ALA A 158 5.39 -0.65 -20.69
C ALA A 158 6.61 -1.34 -20.06
N LEU A 159 6.48 -1.91 -18.87
CA LEU A 159 7.55 -2.67 -18.22
C LEU A 159 7.85 -3.99 -18.96
N LEU A 160 6.81 -4.71 -19.39
CA LEU A 160 6.95 -5.94 -20.16
C LEU A 160 7.61 -5.68 -21.52
N GLY A 161 7.29 -4.55 -22.17
CA GLY A 161 7.85 -4.18 -23.47
C GLY A 161 9.34 -3.85 -23.48
N VAL A 162 9.99 -3.74 -22.31
CA VAL A 162 11.45 -3.53 -22.19
C VAL A 162 12.20 -4.72 -21.60
N CYS A 163 11.51 -5.83 -21.36
CA CYS A 163 12.14 -7.09 -20.98
C CYS A 163 12.85 -7.70 -22.21
N ASN A 164 14.03 -8.28 -21.98
CA ASN A 164 14.80 -8.94 -23.04
C ASN A 164 14.23 -10.35 -23.34
N ASP A 165 14.59 -10.91 -24.50
CA ASP A 165 14.25 -12.29 -24.87
C ASP A 165 15.26 -13.32 -24.32
N ASP A 166 15.98 -12.98 -23.25
CA ASP A 166 16.92 -13.88 -22.57
C ASP A 166 16.32 -14.44 -21.26
N ARG A 167 17.03 -15.38 -20.62
CA ARG A 167 16.62 -16.00 -19.35
C ARG A 167 16.30 -14.98 -18.24
N GLU A 168 17.04 -13.88 -18.15
CA GLU A 168 16.76 -12.83 -17.16
C GLU A 168 15.53 -12.01 -17.54
N GLY A 169 15.31 -11.76 -18.83
CA GLY A 169 14.10 -11.10 -19.30
C GLY A 169 12.84 -11.94 -19.14
N THR A 170 12.90 -13.27 -19.37
CA THR A 170 11.78 -14.18 -19.04
C THR A 170 11.47 -14.17 -17.53
N MET A 171 12.51 -14.13 -16.69
CA MET A 171 12.34 -13.97 -15.24
C MET A 171 11.69 -12.63 -14.89
N ASP A 172 12.11 -11.53 -15.52
CA ASP A 172 11.55 -10.19 -15.28
C ASP A 172 10.07 -10.11 -15.65
N VAL A 173 9.68 -10.72 -16.77
CA VAL A 173 8.28 -10.80 -17.19
C VAL A 173 7.43 -11.48 -16.10
N ALA A 174 7.82 -12.68 -15.68
CA ALA A 174 7.12 -13.39 -14.61
C ALA A 174 7.12 -12.56 -13.30
N LEU A 175 8.27 -11.95 -12.96
CA LEU A 175 8.42 -11.13 -11.76
C LEU A 175 7.45 -9.94 -11.75
N ILE A 176 7.28 -9.22 -12.86
CA ILE A 176 6.34 -8.11 -13.00
C ILE A 176 4.90 -8.59 -12.77
N LEU A 177 4.50 -9.69 -13.41
CA LEU A 177 3.15 -10.26 -13.30
C LEU A 177 2.81 -10.67 -11.86
N PHE A 178 3.75 -11.33 -11.17
CA PHE A 178 3.58 -11.69 -9.77
C PHE A 178 3.53 -10.48 -8.84
N LEU A 179 4.35 -9.45 -9.05
CA LEU A 179 4.38 -8.23 -8.22
C LEU A 179 3.12 -7.37 -8.34
N CYS A 180 2.29 -7.57 -9.38
CA CYS A 180 0.97 -6.97 -9.45
C CYS A 180 0.02 -7.51 -8.36
N ARG A 181 0.25 -8.74 -7.91
CA ARG A 181 -0.66 -9.45 -7.00
C ARG A 181 -0.02 -9.78 -5.66
N LEU A 182 1.30 -9.91 -5.60
CA LEU A 182 2.08 -10.29 -4.42
C LEU A 182 3.02 -9.17 -3.94
N THR A 183 3.43 -9.25 -2.68
CA THR A 183 4.49 -8.41 -2.12
C THR A 183 5.88 -8.93 -2.52
N PRO A 184 6.94 -8.10 -2.50
CA PRO A 184 8.32 -8.56 -2.74
C PRO A 184 8.72 -9.73 -1.86
N SER A 185 8.29 -9.73 -0.58
CA SER A 185 8.61 -10.80 0.36
C SER A 185 7.91 -12.12 -0.01
N GLN A 186 6.65 -12.05 -0.46
CA GLN A 186 5.92 -13.24 -0.93
C GLN A 186 6.56 -13.80 -2.20
N VAL A 187 6.96 -12.94 -3.14
CA VAL A 187 7.68 -13.35 -4.36
C VAL A 187 9.04 -13.98 -4.05
N ALA A 188 9.82 -13.36 -3.15
CA ALA A 188 11.13 -13.85 -2.73
C ALA A 188 11.07 -15.23 -2.07
N GLN A 189 9.97 -15.57 -1.42
CA GLN A 189 9.80 -16.83 -0.68
C GLN A 189 9.06 -17.90 -1.46
N LEU A 190 8.62 -17.60 -2.69
CA LEU A 190 7.78 -18.48 -3.49
C LEU A 190 8.54 -19.75 -3.91
N ARG A 191 7.97 -20.91 -3.59
CA ARG A 191 8.49 -22.24 -4.01
C ARG A 191 7.72 -22.77 -5.21
N PHE A 192 8.35 -23.65 -5.98
CA PHE A 192 7.69 -24.36 -7.09
C PHE A 192 6.45 -25.13 -6.64
N SER A 193 6.53 -25.80 -5.49
CA SER A 193 5.44 -26.62 -4.94
C SER A 193 4.19 -25.81 -4.54
N GLU A 194 4.30 -24.48 -4.48
CA GLU A 194 3.16 -23.60 -4.19
C GLU A 194 2.38 -23.21 -5.46
N LEU A 195 2.93 -23.48 -6.64
CA LEU A 195 2.32 -23.18 -7.92
C LEU A 195 1.69 -24.43 -8.53
N ALA A 196 0.46 -24.28 -9.01
CA ALA A 196 -0.23 -25.31 -9.77
C ALA A 196 -0.43 -24.83 -11.22
N PRO A 197 0.50 -25.13 -12.15
CA PRO A 197 0.29 -24.89 -13.56
C PRO A 197 -0.72 -25.90 -14.13
N GLY A 198 -1.57 -25.45 -15.06
CA GLY A 198 -2.59 -26.29 -15.69
C GLY A 198 -3.28 -25.56 -16.85
N THR A 199 -4.43 -26.05 -17.28
CA THR A 199 -5.29 -25.37 -18.26
C THR A 199 -6.70 -25.22 -17.69
N ILE A 200 -7.43 -24.23 -18.19
CA ILE A 200 -8.85 -24.04 -17.88
C ILE A 200 -9.62 -23.84 -19.19
N VAL A 201 -10.92 -24.17 -19.18
CA VAL A 201 -11.81 -23.83 -20.29
C VAL A 201 -12.64 -22.61 -19.90
N LEU A 202 -12.55 -21.54 -20.70
CA LEU A 202 -13.33 -20.32 -20.54
C LEU A 202 -13.99 -19.99 -21.89
N ASP A 203 -15.30 -19.82 -21.91
CA ASP A 203 -16.08 -19.52 -23.12
C ASP A 203 -15.84 -20.49 -24.31
N GLY A 204 -15.50 -21.75 -24.00
CA GLY A 204 -15.22 -22.79 -25.00
C GLY A 204 -13.78 -22.82 -25.51
N GLU A 205 -12.92 -21.91 -25.05
CA GLU A 205 -11.50 -21.88 -25.36
C GLU A 205 -10.67 -22.49 -24.21
N GLU A 206 -9.69 -23.32 -24.55
CA GLU A 206 -8.72 -23.83 -23.59
C GLU A 206 -7.58 -22.83 -23.42
N LEU A 207 -7.42 -22.33 -22.19
CA LEU A 207 -6.44 -21.32 -21.83
C LEU A 207 -5.45 -21.85 -20.79
N ASP A 208 -4.20 -21.41 -20.89
CA ASP A 208 -3.21 -21.67 -19.85
C ASP A 208 -3.66 -21.07 -18.51
N ALA A 209 -3.33 -21.76 -17.42
CA ALA A 209 -3.56 -21.27 -16.07
C ALA A 209 -2.38 -21.58 -15.14
N VAL A 210 -2.17 -20.69 -14.16
CA VAL A 210 -1.28 -20.93 -13.03
C VAL A 210 -1.98 -20.47 -11.76
N GLU A 211 -2.10 -21.36 -10.79
CA GLU A 211 -2.74 -21.07 -9.50
C GLU A 211 -1.74 -21.02 -8.35
N LEU A 212 -2.06 -20.19 -7.37
CA LEU A 212 -1.32 -20.04 -6.11
C LEU A 212 -2.30 -19.77 -4.97
N THR A 213 -2.10 -20.43 -3.83
CA THR A 213 -2.79 -20.05 -2.58
C THR A 213 -1.89 -19.14 -1.74
N ILE A 214 -2.37 -17.94 -1.43
CA ILE A 214 -1.69 -16.99 -0.57
C ILE A 214 -1.88 -17.38 0.89
N ARG A 215 -0.78 -17.72 1.57
CA ARG A 215 -0.79 -18.11 2.99
C ARG A 215 -1.12 -16.94 3.92
N ASP A 216 -0.51 -15.78 3.67
CA ASP A 216 -0.68 -14.56 4.48
C ASP A 216 -1.19 -13.39 3.62
N PRO A 217 -2.53 -13.27 3.41
CA PRO A 217 -3.11 -12.21 2.62
C PRO A 217 -2.84 -10.80 3.18
N ILE A 218 -2.41 -9.89 2.31
CA ILE A 218 -2.17 -8.48 2.59
C ILE A 218 -3.00 -7.63 1.61
N GLY A 219 -3.74 -6.67 2.16
CA GLY A 219 -4.61 -5.80 1.37
C GLY A 219 -5.94 -6.48 1.02
N GLU A 220 -6.84 -5.72 0.39
CA GLU A 220 -8.22 -6.14 0.19
C GLU A 220 -8.36 -7.19 -0.90
N LEU A 221 -7.61 -7.04 -2.01
CA LEU A 221 -7.60 -8.02 -3.10
C LEU A 221 -7.24 -9.41 -2.58
N GLN A 222 -6.06 -9.57 -1.95
CA GLN A 222 -5.61 -10.86 -1.44
C GLN A 222 -6.57 -11.43 -0.38
N THR A 223 -7.16 -10.58 0.47
CA THR A 223 -8.11 -11.05 1.49
C THR A 223 -9.44 -11.50 0.86
N SER A 224 -9.82 -10.94 -0.28
CA SER A 224 -11.03 -11.34 -1.02
C SER A 224 -10.79 -12.55 -1.93
N GLN A 225 -9.57 -12.68 -2.44
CA GLN A 225 -9.12 -13.73 -3.35
C GLN A 225 -7.81 -14.33 -2.82
N PRO A 226 -7.89 -15.18 -1.77
CA PRO A 226 -6.71 -15.83 -1.20
C PRO A 226 -6.14 -16.90 -2.14
N LYS A 227 -6.89 -17.29 -3.18
CA LYS A 227 -6.38 -18.06 -4.32
C LYS A 227 -6.25 -17.12 -5.51
N ILE A 228 -5.02 -16.92 -5.98
CA ILE A 228 -4.74 -16.21 -7.22
C ILE A 228 -4.72 -17.21 -8.35
N ARG A 229 -5.30 -16.80 -9.48
CA ARG A 229 -5.21 -17.52 -10.75
C ARG A 229 -4.75 -16.54 -11.84
N PHE A 230 -3.65 -16.87 -12.51
CA PHE A 230 -3.24 -16.28 -13.77
C PHE A 230 -3.85 -17.10 -14.90
N VAL A 231 -4.28 -16.47 -15.99
CA VAL A 231 -4.98 -17.12 -17.10
C VAL A 231 -4.49 -16.55 -18.44
N GLY A 232 -4.49 -17.39 -19.49
CA GLY A 232 -4.14 -17.00 -20.85
C GLY A 232 -2.68 -16.56 -20.94
N ASP A 233 -2.43 -15.46 -21.65
CA ASP A 233 -1.07 -14.95 -21.91
C ASP A 233 -0.23 -14.76 -20.64
N GLU A 234 -0.82 -14.27 -19.54
CA GLU A 234 -0.09 -14.14 -18.27
C GLU A 234 0.42 -15.51 -17.77
N ALA A 235 -0.43 -16.54 -17.86
CA ALA A 235 -0.08 -17.88 -17.43
C ALA A 235 0.95 -18.52 -18.37
N THR A 236 0.83 -18.31 -19.68
CA THR A 236 1.81 -18.78 -20.67
C THR A 236 3.21 -18.19 -20.39
N LEU A 237 3.28 -16.88 -20.12
CA LEU A 237 4.54 -16.21 -19.78
C LEU A 237 5.13 -16.71 -18.45
N ILE A 238 4.29 -16.97 -17.44
CA ILE A 238 4.74 -17.54 -16.17
C ILE A 238 5.25 -18.98 -16.35
N LYS A 239 4.56 -19.80 -17.14
CA LYS A 239 4.98 -21.17 -17.46
C LYS A 239 6.32 -21.18 -18.21
N ALA A 240 6.55 -20.23 -19.12
CA ALA A 240 7.83 -20.11 -19.82
C ALA A 240 9.00 -19.90 -18.85
N TRP A 241 8.85 -19.02 -17.85
CA TRP A 241 9.83 -18.90 -16.78
C TRP A 241 9.95 -20.18 -15.94
N GLY A 242 8.80 -20.78 -15.59
CA GLY A 242 8.73 -22.02 -14.82
C GLY A 242 9.53 -23.16 -15.45
N ALA A 243 9.40 -23.37 -16.77
CA ALA A 243 10.13 -24.39 -17.51
C ALA A 243 11.65 -24.17 -17.48
N LEU A 244 12.11 -22.94 -17.77
CA LEU A 244 13.54 -22.59 -17.68
C LEU A 244 14.10 -22.87 -16.29
N ARG A 245 13.30 -22.59 -15.26
CA ARG A 245 13.73 -22.71 -13.88
C ARG A 245 13.62 -24.15 -13.36
N GLU A 246 12.68 -24.95 -13.85
CA GLU A 246 12.54 -26.38 -13.55
C GLU A 246 13.79 -27.15 -14.00
N ASP A 247 14.28 -26.88 -15.23
CA ASP A 247 15.55 -27.42 -15.72
C ASP A 247 16.72 -27.12 -14.77
N GLU A 248 16.78 -25.90 -14.23
CA GLU A 248 17.79 -25.50 -13.25
C GLU A 248 17.64 -26.23 -11.91
N VAL A 249 16.41 -26.51 -11.45
CA VAL A 249 16.17 -27.30 -10.23
C VAL A 249 16.58 -28.75 -10.43
N ILE A 250 16.24 -29.37 -11.57
CA ILE A 250 16.64 -30.74 -11.93
C ILE A 250 18.17 -30.88 -11.94
N GLN A 251 18.89 -29.81 -12.32
CA GLN A 251 20.35 -29.73 -12.26
C GLN A 251 20.93 -29.55 -10.84
N GLY A 252 20.12 -29.70 -9.79
CA GLY A 252 20.55 -29.70 -8.39
C GLY A 252 20.59 -28.32 -7.73
N ARG A 253 19.86 -27.34 -8.27
CA ARG A 253 19.67 -26.04 -7.61
C ARG A 253 18.47 -26.06 -6.66
N GLU A 254 18.48 -25.17 -5.67
CA GLU A 254 17.37 -24.95 -4.73
C GLU A 254 16.01 -24.75 -5.43
N ASP A 255 14.89 -25.09 -4.79
CA ASP A 255 13.53 -25.08 -5.36
C ASP A 255 12.81 -23.71 -5.29
N TRP A 256 13.55 -22.61 -5.15
CA TRP A 256 13.00 -21.26 -5.25
C TRP A 256 12.48 -20.99 -6.66
N PHE A 257 11.22 -20.55 -6.79
CA PHE A 257 10.64 -20.23 -8.10
C PHE A 257 11.32 -19.03 -8.75
N PHE A 258 11.72 -18.03 -7.97
CA PHE A 258 12.56 -16.93 -8.43
C PHE A 258 13.96 -17.02 -7.85
N ALA A 259 14.97 -17.12 -8.72
CA ALA A 259 16.36 -17.15 -8.29
C ALA A 259 17.29 -16.54 -9.32
N ARG A 260 18.32 -15.85 -8.83
CA ARG A 260 19.37 -15.27 -9.69
C ARG A 260 20.24 -16.38 -10.27
N LYS A 261 20.68 -16.19 -11.51
CA LYS A 261 21.71 -17.06 -12.09
C LYS A 261 23.02 -16.87 -11.33
N ALA A 262 23.47 -17.90 -10.61
CA ALA A 262 24.76 -17.88 -9.91
C ALA A 262 25.81 -18.70 -10.66
N ARG A 263 27.08 -18.29 -10.54
CA ARG A 263 28.26 -19.00 -11.10
C ARG A 263 28.51 -20.38 -10.47
N ARG A 264 27.88 -20.69 -9.33
CA ARG A 264 27.97 -21.98 -8.60
C ARG A 264 26.56 -22.59 -8.48
N ASN A 265 26.46 -23.82 -7.99
CA ASN A 265 25.19 -24.55 -7.77
C ASN A 265 24.23 -23.88 -6.77
N ALA A 266 24.66 -22.85 -6.03
CA ALA A 266 23.81 -22.09 -5.14
C ALA A 266 23.14 -20.93 -5.89
N SER A 267 21.85 -21.07 -6.24
CA SER A 267 21.01 -19.95 -6.67
C SER A 267 20.21 -19.42 -5.46
N PRO A 268 20.71 -18.40 -4.74
CA PRO A 268 19.96 -17.85 -3.62
C PRO A 268 18.65 -17.23 -4.14
N ALA A 269 17.61 -17.33 -3.30
CA ALA A 269 16.36 -16.62 -3.50
C ALA A 269 16.59 -15.13 -3.80
N LEU A 270 15.65 -14.51 -4.52
CA LEU A 270 15.66 -13.06 -4.66
C LEU A 270 15.49 -12.39 -3.30
N ASP A 271 16.15 -11.26 -3.10
CA ASP A 271 15.93 -10.41 -1.93
C ASP A 271 15.13 -9.15 -2.30
N ASN A 272 14.45 -8.56 -1.30
CA ASN A 272 13.58 -7.40 -1.49
C ASN A 272 14.31 -6.19 -2.08
N VAL A 273 15.60 -6.01 -1.75
CA VAL A 273 16.41 -4.88 -2.25
C VAL A 273 16.71 -5.08 -3.72
N TRP A 274 17.08 -6.30 -4.11
CA TRP A 274 17.30 -6.66 -5.51
C TRP A 274 16.01 -6.48 -6.33
N ILE A 275 14.87 -7.00 -5.86
CA ILE A 275 13.58 -6.88 -6.56
C ILE A 275 13.24 -5.40 -6.78
N ALA A 276 13.34 -4.57 -5.73
CA ALA A 276 13.06 -3.14 -5.83
C ALA A 276 14.01 -2.42 -6.80
N ARG A 277 15.30 -2.79 -6.81
CA ARG A 277 16.28 -2.26 -7.76
C ARG A 277 15.97 -2.69 -9.19
N ARG A 278 15.61 -3.95 -9.42
CA ARG A 278 15.31 -4.48 -10.76
C ARG A 278 14.10 -3.78 -11.38
N ILE A 279 13.00 -3.66 -10.64
CA ILE A 279 11.82 -2.92 -11.10
C ILE A 279 12.12 -1.45 -11.41
N ARG A 280 12.99 -0.80 -10.61
CA ARG A 280 13.41 0.57 -10.89
C ARG A 280 14.20 0.69 -12.20
N LEU A 281 15.09 -0.26 -12.48
CA LEU A 281 15.86 -0.29 -13.73
C LEU A 281 14.94 -0.49 -14.94
N LEU A 282 14.01 -1.46 -14.86
CA LEU A 282 13.01 -1.68 -15.91
C LEU A 282 12.15 -0.44 -16.12
N ALA A 283 11.73 0.24 -15.05
CA ALA A 283 10.97 1.48 -15.15
C ALA A 283 11.77 2.62 -15.81
N GLN A 284 13.08 2.69 -15.58
CA GLN A 284 13.94 3.66 -16.28
C GLN A 284 14.03 3.35 -17.77
N HIS A 285 14.22 2.08 -18.14
CA HIS A 285 14.27 1.66 -19.54
C HIS A 285 12.94 1.87 -20.26
N ALA A 286 11.81 1.66 -19.56
CA ALA A 286 10.47 1.89 -20.08
C ALA A 286 10.08 3.38 -20.18
N GLY A 287 10.99 4.32 -19.87
CA GLY A 287 10.69 5.75 -19.90
C GLY A 287 9.70 6.21 -18.81
N LEU A 288 9.54 5.41 -17.74
CA LEU A 288 8.64 5.68 -16.60
C LEU A 288 9.33 6.46 -15.47
N ALA A 289 10.55 6.94 -15.70
CA ALA A 289 11.29 7.78 -14.78
C ALA A 289 11.13 9.25 -15.18
N ASP A 290 11.11 10.14 -14.18
CA ASP A 290 11.16 11.58 -14.44
C ASP A 290 12.53 12.03 -14.96
N ALA A 291 12.65 13.31 -15.33
CA ALA A 291 13.91 13.90 -15.82
C ALA A 291 15.07 13.80 -14.81
N SER A 292 14.79 13.54 -13.53
CA SER A 292 15.81 13.29 -12.50
C SER A 292 16.18 11.81 -12.33
N GLY A 293 15.66 10.94 -13.21
CA GLY A 293 15.87 9.49 -13.18
C GLY A 293 15.07 8.77 -12.09
N ARG A 294 14.14 9.46 -11.41
CA ARG A 294 13.31 8.88 -10.35
C ARG A 294 12.02 8.34 -10.96
N SER A 295 11.78 7.04 -10.82
CA SER A 295 10.47 6.46 -11.14
C SER A 295 9.62 6.33 -9.88
N ARG A 296 8.31 6.61 -10.02
CA ARG A 296 7.29 6.31 -9.01
C ARG A 296 6.94 4.81 -9.00
N VAL A 297 7.32 4.08 -10.05
CA VAL A 297 7.09 2.65 -10.18
C VAL A 297 7.99 1.92 -9.20
N SER A 298 7.34 1.15 -8.33
CA SER A 298 7.98 0.29 -7.34
C SER A 298 7.13 -0.96 -7.19
N PRO A 299 7.66 -2.07 -6.65
CA PRO A 299 6.87 -3.27 -6.39
C PRO A 299 5.61 -2.99 -5.57
N GLN A 300 5.70 -2.13 -4.55
CA GLN A 300 4.55 -1.75 -3.74
C GLN A 300 3.54 -0.91 -4.52
N TRP A 301 4.01 -0.03 -5.41
CA TRP A 301 3.15 0.76 -6.28
C TRP A 301 2.39 -0.13 -7.27
N LEU A 302 3.08 -1.08 -7.94
CA LEU A 302 2.47 -2.01 -8.89
C LEU A 302 1.31 -2.77 -8.25
N ARG A 303 1.55 -3.39 -7.09
CA ARG A 303 0.52 -4.11 -6.35
C ARG A 303 -0.67 -3.25 -5.98
N LYS A 304 -0.43 -2.03 -5.50
CA LYS A 304 -1.50 -1.10 -5.08
C LYS A 304 -2.27 -0.53 -6.26
N ALA A 305 -1.60 -0.25 -7.38
CA ALA A 305 -2.24 0.23 -8.61
C ALA A 305 -3.14 -0.87 -9.17
N TYR A 306 -2.63 -2.10 -9.28
CA TYR A 306 -3.41 -3.26 -9.71
C TYR A 306 -4.61 -3.54 -8.78
N GLU A 307 -4.42 -3.48 -7.45
CA GLU A 307 -5.52 -3.63 -6.50
C GLU A 307 -6.60 -2.55 -6.64
N ARG A 308 -6.23 -1.32 -7.02
CA ARG A 308 -7.19 -0.23 -7.28
C ARG A 308 -7.99 -0.47 -8.56
N GLU A 309 -7.32 -0.81 -9.64
CA GLU A 309 -8.00 -1.09 -10.91
C GLU A 309 -8.89 -2.33 -10.81
N TRP A 310 -8.40 -3.39 -10.16
CA TRP A 310 -9.23 -4.54 -9.85
C TRP A 310 -10.50 -4.14 -9.10
N ARG A 311 -10.42 -3.24 -8.11
CA ARG A 311 -11.63 -2.75 -7.43
C ARG A 311 -12.54 -2.07 -8.44
N GLU A 312 -12.04 -1.13 -9.23
CA GLU A 312 -12.86 -0.35 -10.17
C GLU A 312 -13.57 -1.21 -11.22
N HIS A 313 -12.98 -2.34 -11.61
CA HIS A 313 -13.49 -3.26 -12.63
C HIS A 313 -14.19 -4.52 -12.08
N SER A 314 -14.06 -4.81 -10.79
CA SER A 314 -14.64 -6.02 -10.18
C SER A 314 -16.17 -6.01 -10.22
N ASP A 315 -16.78 -7.16 -10.49
CA ASP A 315 -18.23 -7.35 -10.38
C ASP A 315 -18.76 -7.07 -8.98
N LEU A 316 -17.90 -7.15 -7.95
CA LEU A 316 -18.22 -6.69 -6.59
C LEU A 316 -18.46 -5.17 -6.52
N VAL A 317 -17.73 -4.37 -7.29
CA VAL A 317 -17.94 -2.92 -7.37
C VAL A 317 -19.12 -2.58 -8.28
N LYS A 318 -19.34 -3.34 -9.36
CA LYS A 318 -20.56 -3.22 -10.15
C LYS A 318 -21.80 -3.52 -9.29
N ALA A 319 -21.75 -4.59 -8.50
CA ALA A 319 -22.79 -4.97 -7.53
C ALA A 319 -22.93 -3.93 -6.40
N ALA A 320 -21.83 -3.41 -5.86
CA ALA A 320 -21.85 -2.37 -4.83
C ALA A 320 -22.45 -1.05 -5.34
N ARG A 321 -22.14 -0.65 -6.58
CA ARG A 321 -22.74 0.50 -7.27
C ARG A 321 -24.23 0.27 -7.53
N ALA A 322 -24.61 -0.91 -8.03
CA ALA A 322 -26.01 -1.29 -8.24
C ALA A 322 -26.82 -1.28 -6.93
N ALA A 323 -26.21 -1.76 -5.84
CA ALA A 323 -26.83 -1.81 -4.51
C ALA A 323 -26.65 -0.54 -3.67
N ARG A 324 -25.98 0.51 -4.19
CA ARG A 324 -25.67 1.77 -3.50
C ARG A 324 -25.04 1.60 -2.11
N VAL A 325 -24.18 0.59 -1.95
CA VAL A 325 -23.46 0.31 -0.69
C VAL A 325 -21.96 0.31 -0.93
N GLY A 326 -21.16 0.50 0.13
CA GLY A 326 -19.70 0.44 0.01
C GLY A 326 -19.20 -0.97 -0.35
N THR A 327 -18.12 -1.06 -1.13
CA THR A 327 -17.51 -2.34 -1.58
C THR A 327 -17.16 -3.28 -0.40
N ARG A 328 -16.74 -2.71 0.74
CA ARG A 328 -16.49 -3.46 1.98
C ARG A 328 -17.74 -4.12 2.56
N THR A 329 -18.91 -3.51 2.39
CA THR A 329 -20.19 -4.05 2.86
C THR A 329 -20.58 -5.24 2.00
N ILE A 330 -20.47 -5.14 0.67
CA ILE A 330 -20.70 -6.28 -0.23
C ILE A 330 -19.70 -7.40 0.03
N LEU A 331 -18.41 -7.11 0.24
CA LEU A 331 -17.40 -8.11 0.60
C LEU A 331 -17.73 -8.85 1.90
N ARG A 332 -18.30 -8.15 2.90
CA ARG A 332 -18.75 -8.79 4.14
C ARG A 332 -19.97 -9.68 3.91
N MET A 333 -20.93 -9.21 3.12
CA MET A 333 -22.15 -9.96 2.79
C MET A 333 -21.85 -11.21 1.95
N THR A 334 -20.96 -11.11 0.95
CA THR A 334 -20.52 -12.26 0.13
C THR A 334 -19.70 -13.27 0.92
N ARG A 335 -18.94 -12.85 1.94
CA ARG A 335 -18.29 -13.78 2.88
C ARG A 335 -19.29 -14.53 3.76
N GLN A 336 -20.31 -13.84 4.28
CA GLN A 336 -21.37 -14.46 5.08
C GLN A 336 -22.25 -15.42 4.27
N ALA A 337 -22.39 -15.20 2.96
CA ALA A 337 -23.13 -16.08 2.07
C ALA A 337 -22.33 -17.34 1.62
N ARG A 338 -21.03 -17.40 1.92
CA ARG A 338 -20.13 -18.52 1.56
C ARG A 338 -19.75 -19.41 2.75
N THR A 339 -20.24 -19.10 3.95
CA THR A 339 -20.18 -19.92 5.16
C THR A 339 -21.53 -20.57 5.40
#